data_AF-A0A7X7VX89-F1
#
_entry.id   AF-A0A7X7VX89-F1
#
_cell.length_a   1.000
_cell.length_b   1.000
_cell.length_c   1.000
_cell.angle_alpha   90.00
_cell.angle_beta   90.00
_cell.angle_gamma   90.00
#
_symmetry.space_group_name_H-M   'P 1'
#
loop_
_entity.id
_entity.type
_entity.pdbx_description
1 polymer ?
#
loop_
_entity_poly.entity_id
_entity_poly.type
_entity_poly.pdbx_seq_one_letter_code
_entity_poly.pdbx_strand_id
1 'polypeptide(L)'
;MAKLDLNAFTRLAGAISDELPSRLLRDLNGGISILPGKKKDGKYFLMGEYIEDPILGRSIFIYYGSFREVLGDAPQGEWEEELRETIVHELRHHVESLAGVDDLSVEEEEELAAEEDGDGQAQ
;
A
#
# COMPACT_ATOMS: atom_id res chain seq x y z
N MET A 1 -3.30 10.36 -22.74
CA MET A 1 -2.04 9.85 -22.15
C MET A 1 -2.19 8.35 -21.98
N ALA A 2 -1.13 7.56 -22.16
CA ALA A 2 -1.24 6.11 -22.03
C ALA A 2 -1.52 5.76 -20.57
N LYS A 3 -2.68 5.16 -20.30
CA LYS A 3 -3.04 4.63 -18.98
C LYS A 3 -1.98 3.60 -18.59
N LEU A 4 -1.38 3.73 -17.40
CA LEU A 4 -0.38 2.79 -16.92
C LEU A 4 -1.06 1.41 -16.80
N ASP A 5 -0.72 0.48 -17.70
CA ASP A 5 -1.30 -0.86 -17.68
C ASP A 5 -0.72 -1.71 -16.55
N LEU A 6 -1.35 -2.85 -16.25
CA LEU A 6 -0.91 -3.72 -15.16
C LEU A 6 0.56 -4.13 -15.31
N ASN A 7 1.03 -4.40 -16.53
CA ASN A 7 2.41 -4.82 -16.75
C ASN A 7 3.40 -3.68 -16.50
N ALA A 8 3.06 -2.46 -16.92
CA ALA A 8 3.84 -1.27 -16.67
C ALA A 8 3.86 -0.94 -15.18
N PHE A 9 2.72 -1.05 -14.50
CA PHE A 9 2.60 -0.88 -13.05
C PHE A 9 3.44 -1.91 -12.28
N THR A 10 3.41 -3.19 -12.67
CA THR A 10 4.26 -4.22 -12.05
C THR A 10 5.76 -3.94 -12.24
N ARG A 11 6.17 -3.48 -13.43
CA ARG A 11 7.57 -3.09 -13.65
C ARG A 11 7.97 -1.88 -12.81
N LEU A 12 7.06 -0.91 -12.66
CA LEU A 12 7.28 0.26 -11.83
C LEU A 12 7.45 -0.10 -10.36
N ALA A 13 6.58 -0.98 -9.83
CA ALA A 13 6.71 -1.49 -8.47
C ALA A 13 8.05 -2.20 -8.24
N GLY A 14 8.50 -3.00 -9.21
CA GLY A 14 9.82 -3.63 -9.17
C GLY A 14 10.97 -2.62 -9.12
N ALA A 15 10.93 -1.60 -10.00
CA ALA A 15 11.94 -0.55 -10.03
C ALA A 15 12.00 0.23 -8.71
N ILE A 16 10.84 0.58 -8.14
CA ILE A 16 10.76 1.23 -6.82
C ILE A 16 11.36 0.31 -5.75
N SER A 17 11.02 -0.98 -5.76
CA SER A 17 11.53 -1.94 -4.77
C SER A 17 13.05 -2.13 -4.85
N ASP A 18 13.62 -2.08 -6.05
CA ASP A 18 15.07 -2.20 -6.28
C ASP A 18 15.86 -0.99 -5.75
N GLU A 19 15.22 0.18 -5.61
CA GLU A 19 15.84 1.39 -5.03
C GLU A 19 15.86 1.36 -3.50
N LEU A 20 15.00 0.54 -2.87
CA LEU A 20 14.86 0.51 -1.42
C LEU A 20 16.02 -0.25 -0.76
N PRO A 21 16.44 0.16 0.46
CA PRO A 21 17.48 -0.56 1.18
C PRO A 21 17.06 -2.02 1.42
N SER A 22 17.87 -2.97 0.94
CA SER A 22 17.57 -4.41 1.03
C SER A 22 17.32 -4.93 2.45
N ARG A 23 17.82 -4.24 3.48
CA ARG A 23 17.55 -4.56 4.88
C ARG A 23 16.07 -4.43 5.23
N LEU A 24 15.34 -3.50 4.61
CA LEU A 24 13.89 -3.31 4.84
C LEU A 24 13.06 -4.45 4.26
N LEU A 25 13.62 -5.22 3.32
CA LEU A 25 12.97 -6.37 2.68
C LEU A 25 13.35 -7.70 3.35
N ARG A 26 14.12 -7.67 4.44
CA ARG A 26 14.57 -8.88 5.12
C ARG A 26 13.38 -9.58 5.75
N ASP A 27 13.30 -10.90 5.57
CA ASP A 27 12.22 -11.74 6.11
C ASP A 27 10.83 -11.48 5.48
N LEU A 28 10.75 -10.64 4.43
CA LEU A 28 9.61 -10.51 3.52
C LEU A 28 9.63 -11.65 2.47
N ASN A 29 9.52 -12.89 2.95
CA ASN A 29 9.73 -14.10 2.16
C ASN A 29 8.68 -14.35 1.06
N GLY A 30 7.47 -13.81 1.17
CA GLY A 30 6.48 -13.80 0.09
C GLY A 30 6.65 -12.64 -0.90
N GLY A 31 7.54 -11.68 -0.58
CA GLY A 31 7.86 -10.54 -1.42
C GLY A 31 6.70 -9.56 -1.61
N ILE A 32 6.82 -8.74 -2.66
CA ILE A 32 5.79 -7.77 -3.06
C ILE A 32 5.07 -8.33 -4.29
N SER A 33 3.75 -8.50 -4.17
CA SER A 33 2.90 -9.10 -5.20
C SER A 33 1.85 -8.11 -5.70
N ILE A 34 1.81 -7.92 -7.03
CA ILE A 34 0.82 -7.05 -7.68
C ILE A 34 -0.40 -7.87 -8.09
N LEU A 35 -1.56 -7.48 -7.58
CA LEU A 35 -2.83 -8.13 -7.89
C LEU A 35 -3.67 -7.27 -8.86
N PRO A 36 -4.24 -7.85 -9.93
CA PRO A 36 -5.04 -7.10 -10.90
C PRO A 36 -6.38 -6.62 -10.34
N GLY A 37 -6.84 -7.25 -9.25
CA GLY A 37 -8.10 -6.93 -8.60
C GLY A 37 -8.04 -5.64 -7.79
N LYS A 38 -9.20 -5.25 -7.26
CA LYS A 38 -9.36 -4.17 -6.28
C LYS A 38 -9.84 -4.76 -4.97
N LYS A 39 -9.46 -4.14 -3.86
CA LYS A 39 -9.94 -4.51 -2.52
C LYS A 39 -10.55 -3.28 -1.86
N LYS A 40 -11.64 -3.49 -1.13
CA LYS A 40 -12.35 -2.45 -0.39
C LYS A 40 -12.42 -2.83 1.07
N ASP A 41 -12.32 -1.82 1.93
CA ASP A 41 -12.70 -1.91 3.32
C ASP A 41 -13.69 -0.79 3.65
N GLY A 42 -14.93 -1.18 3.98
CA GLY A 42 -16.05 -0.26 4.10
C GLY A 42 -16.22 0.64 2.88
N LYS A 43 -16.01 1.95 3.08
CA LYS A 43 -16.10 3.00 2.03
C LYS A 43 -14.78 3.25 1.29
N TYR A 44 -13.66 2.73 1.80
CA TYR A 44 -12.31 2.99 1.29
C TYR A 44 -11.81 1.90 0.35
N PHE A 45 -10.85 2.24 -0.51
CA PHE A 45 -10.12 1.30 -1.35
C PHE A 45 -8.77 1.01 -0.70
N LEU A 46 -8.45 -0.27 -0.51
CA LEU A 46 -7.14 -0.70 -0.05
C LEU A 46 -6.17 -0.68 -1.23
N MET A 47 -5.14 0.14 -1.14
CA MET A 47 -4.11 0.30 -2.17
C MET A 47 -3.02 -0.77 -2.02
N GLY A 48 -2.61 -1.02 -0.77
CA GLY A 48 -1.71 -2.09 -0.36
C GLY A 48 -2.28 -2.86 0.83
N GLU A 49 -1.63 -3.97 1.17
CA GLU A 49 -1.68 -4.54 2.53
C GLU A 49 -0.46 -5.42 2.80
N TYR A 50 0.05 -5.35 4.03
CA TYR A 50 1.01 -6.28 4.59
C TYR A 50 0.27 -7.44 5.29
N ILE A 51 0.65 -8.68 4.96
CA ILE A 51 0.06 -9.89 5.54
C ILE A 51 1.15 -10.77 6.16
N GLU A 52 0.88 -11.22 7.38
CA GLU A 52 1.60 -12.33 8.02
C GLU A 52 0.75 -13.59 8.01
N ASP A 53 1.15 -14.56 7.19
CA ASP A 53 0.52 -15.87 7.13
C ASP A 53 1.44 -16.96 7.72
N PRO A 54 0.93 -17.89 8.54
CA PRO A 54 1.75 -18.97 9.13
C PRO A 54 2.44 -19.90 8.12
N ILE A 55 1.91 -20.01 6.89
CA ILE A 55 2.39 -20.92 5.84
C ILE A 55 3.12 -20.15 4.74
N LEU A 56 2.53 -19.05 4.25
CA LEU A 56 3.07 -18.23 3.16
C LEU A 56 4.12 -17.22 3.65
N GLY A 57 4.15 -16.93 4.96
CA GLY A 57 5.04 -15.97 5.58
C GLY A 57 4.57 -14.52 5.39
N ARG A 58 5.54 -13.62 5.28
CA ARG A 58 5.34 -12.16 5.22
C ARG A 58 5.32 -11.69 3.78
N SER A 59 4.23 -11.05 3.39
CA SER A 59 4.02 -10.59 2.02
C SER A 59 3.40 -9.20 2.01
N ILE A 60 3.69 -8.43 0.96
CA ILE A 60 2.97 -7.19 0.65
C ILE A 60 2.17 -7.43 -0.62
N PHE A 61 0.89 -7.11 -0.59
CA PHE A 61 0.01 -7.12 -1.76
C PHE A 61 -0.30 -5.71 -2.18
N ILE A 62 -0.21 -5.42 -3.47
CA ILE A 62 -0.60 -4.13 -4.05
C ILE A 62 -1.75 -4.35 -5.04
N TYR A 63 -2.83 -3.59 -4.88
CA TYR A 63 -4.07 -3.75 -5.62
C TYR A 63 -4.16 -2.79 -6.80
N TYR A 64 -3.65 -3.19 -7.96
CA TYR A 64 -3.71 -2.36 -9.18
C TYR A 64 -5.14 -1.90 -9.52
N GLY A 65 -6.14 -2.75 -9.27
CA GLY A 65 -7.53 -2.38 -9.48
C GLY A 65 -7.99 -1.25 -8.55
N SER A 66 -7.47 -1.14 -7.33
CA SER A 66 -7.75 -0.04 -6.40
C SER A 66 -7.13 1.26 -6.91
N PHE A 67 -5.86 1.22 -7.34
CA PHE A 67 -5.18 2.36 -7.96
C PHE A 67 -5.94 2.93 -9.15
N ARG A 68 -6.49 2.04 -10.00
CA ARG A 68 -7.32 2.44 -11.14
C ARG A 68 -8.59 3.20 -10.76
N GLU A 69 -9.18 2.88 -9.61
CA GLU A 69 -10.44 3.48 -9.17
C GLU A 69 -10.18 4.82 -8.48
N VAL A 70 -9.09 4.91 -7.72
CA VAL A 70 -8.69 6.13 -6.99
C VAL A 70 -8.06 7.15 -7.94
N LEU A 71 -7.07 6.76 -8.73
CA LEU A 71 -6.30 7.68 -9.58
C LEU A 71 -6.90 7.89 -10.97
N GLY A 72 -7.74 6.97 -11.44
CA GLY A 72 -8.50 7.16 -12.68
C GLY A 72 -7.63 7.45 -13.91
N ASP A 73 -7.64 8.72 -14.35
CA ASP A 73 -6.89 9.23 -15.51
C ASP A 73 -5.79 10.23 -15.10
N ALA A 74 -5.39 10.22 -13.83
CA ALA A 74 -4.26 10.97 -13.31
C ALA A 74 -2.98 10.76 -14.16
N PRO A 75 -2.09 11.77 -14.23
CA PRO A 75 -0.78 11.65 -14.84
C PRO A 75 0.03 10.47 -14.28
N GLN A 76 0.90 9.90 -15.12
CA GLN A 76 1.77 8.80 -14.71
C GLN A 76 2.65 9.14 -13.49
N GLY A 77 3.05 10.40 -13.32
CA GLY A 77 3.84 10.83 -12.15
C GLY A 77 3.10 10.63 -10.84
N GLU A 78 1.81 10.95 -10.80
CA GLU A 78 0.96 10.73 -9.61
C GLU A 78 0.80 9.23 -9.32
N TRP A 79 0.67 8.39 -10.36
CA TRP A 79 0.66 6.94 -10.20
C TRP A 79 1.97 6.38 -9.60
N GLU A 80 3.10 6.96 -9.97
CA GLU A 80 4.41 6.56 -9.47
C GLU A 80 4.62 6.98 -8.02
N GLU A 81 4.24 8.21 -7.68
CA GLU A 81 4.29 8.76 -6.33
C GLU A 81 3.42 7.91 -5.38
N GLU A 82 2.15 7.71 -5.73
CA GLU A 82 1.21 6.93 -4.93
C GLU A 82 1.63 5.46 -4.76
N LEU A 83 2.21 4.86 -5.81
CA LEU A 83 2.72 3.49 -5.72
C LEU A 83 3.94 3.42 -4.78
N ARG A 84 4.83 4.41 -4.85
CA ARG A 84 5.99 4.49 -3.96
C ARG A 84 5.56 4.67 -2.52
N GLU A 85 4.64 5.60 -2.26
CA GLU A 85 4.10 5.84 -0.92
C GLU A 85 3.44 4.59 -0.36
N THR A 86 2.59 3.92 -1.14
CA THR A 86 1.97 2.65 -0.73
C THR A 86 3.02 1.59 -0.41
N ILE A 87 4.02 1.36 -1.26
CA ILE A 87 5.06 0.35 -0.99
C ILE A 87 5.85 0.68 0.30
N VAL A 88 6.22 1.95 0.50
CA VAL A 88 6.96 2.38 1.70
C VAL A 88 6.10 2.23 2.95
N HIS A 89 4.80 2.53 2.85
CA HIS A 89 3.84 2.37 3.94
C HIS A 89 3.73 0.90 4.37
N GLU A 90 3.50 -0.02 3.42
CA GLU A 90 3.42 -1.45 3.74
C GLU A 90 4.74 -2.03 4.25
N LEU A 91 5.88 -1.49 3.81
CA LEU A 91 7.18 -1.84 4.35
C LEU A 91 7.39 -1.32 5.78
N ARG A 92 6.79 -0.18 6.15
CA ARG A 92 6.81 0.30 7.53
C ARG A 92 6.05 -0.68 8.44
N HIS A 93 4.83 -1.10 8.08
CA HIS A 93 4.12 -2.17 8.80
C HIS A 93 4.97 -3.43 8.95
N HIS A 94 5.63 -3.86 7.87
CA HIS A 94 6.52 -5.02 7.92
C HIS A 94 7.66 -4.84 8.93
N VAL A 95 8.34 -3.70 8.92
CA VAL A 95 9.46 -3.41 9.83
C VAL A 95 8.99 -3.30 11.29
N GLU A 96 7.83 -2.69 11.52
CA GLU A 96 7.21 -2.58 12.85
C GLU A 96 6.82 -3.95 13.40
N SER A 97 6.20 -4.80 12.56
CA SER A 97 5.92 -6.20 12.85
C SER A 97 7.20 -6.97 13.24
N LEU A 98 8.29 -6.80 12.49
CA LEU A 98 9.59 -7.42 12.84
C LEU A 98 10.16 -6.90 14.16
N ALA A 99 9.84 -5.66 14.55
CA ALA A 99 10.20 -5.07 15.82
C ALA A 99 9.23 -5.42 16.96
N GLY A 100 8.09 -6.05 16.66
CA GLY A 100 7.04 -6.37 17.62
C GLY A 100 6.26 -5.14 18.12
N VAL A 101 6.19 -4.10 17.29
CA VAL A 101 5.42 -2.87 17.53
C VAL A 101 4.37 -2.70 16.44
N ASP A 102 3.42 -1.78 16.66
CA ASP A 102 2.28 -1.54 15.77
C ASP A 102 1.91 -0.04 15.78
N ASP A 103 2.92 0.82 15.82
CA ASP A 103 2.76 2.25 16.03
C ASP A 103 2.05 2.92 14.83
N LEU A 104 2.31 2.45 13.60
CA LEU A 104 1.66 2.98 12.40
C LEU A 104 0.15 2.73 12.40
N SER A 105 -0.30 1.53 12.75
CA SER A 105 -1.73 1.22 12.80
C SER A 105 -2.47 2.09 13.84
N VAL A 106 -1.80 2.42 14.95
CA VAL A 106 -2.32 3.35 15.96
C VAL A 106 -2.41 4.78 15.41
N GLU A 107 -1.37 5.26 14.70
CA GLU A 107 -1.39 6.56 14.03
C GLU A 107 -2.57 6.67 13.05
N GLU A 108 -2.81 5.64 12.24
CA GLU A 108 -3.92 5.60 11.27
C GLU A 108 -5.30 5.57 11.94
N GLU A 109 -5.46 4.83 13.04
CA GLU A 109 -6.71 4.81 13.81
C GLU A 109 -7.01 6.19 14.42
N GLU A 110 -5.98 6.89 14.92
CA GLU A 110 -6.11 8.25 15.44
C GLU A 110 -6.49 9.26 14.34
N GLU A 111 -5.88 9.17 13.15
CA GLU A 111 -6.22 10.01 12.00
C GLU A 111 -7.67 9.79 11.54
N LEU A 112 -8.10 8.54 11.40
CA LEU A 112 -9.47 8.18 11.02
C LEU A 112 -10.49 8.69 12.05
N ALA A 113 -10.20 8.54 13.35
CA ALA A 113 -11.08 9.05 14.40
C ALA A 113 -11.21 10.59 14.35
N ALA A 114 -10.12 11.30 14.07
CA ALA A 114 -10.13 12.75 13.93
C ALA A 114 -10.97 13.23 12.72
N GLU A 115 -10.97 12.48 11.61
CA GLU A 115 -11.84 12.75 10.47
C GLU A 115 -13.33 12.59 10.82
N GLU A 116 -13.68 11.51 11.52
CA GLU A 116 -15.07 11.24 11.94
C GLU A 116 -15.61 12.30 12.91
N ASP A 117 -14.78 12.79 13.83
CA ASP A 117 -15.13 13.86 14.77
C ASP A 117 -15.26 15.23 14.08
N GLY A 118 -14.50 15.48 13.00
CA GLY A 118 -14.55 16.71 12.21
C GLY A 118 -15.83 16.85 11.36
N ASP A 119 -16.32 15.74 10.78
CA ASP A 119 -17.56 15.72 10.00
C ASP A 119 -18.83 15.89 10.87
N GLY A 120 -18.71 15.70 12.20
CA GLY A 120 -19.79 15.90 13.18
C GLY A 120 -20.14 17.35 13.50
N GLN A 121 -19.36 18.35 13.05
CA GLN A 121 -19.60 19.78 13.33
C GLN A 121 -20.17 20.58 12.15
N ALA A 122 -20.47 19.92 11.03
CA ALA A 122 -21.11 20.53 9.87
C ALA A 122 -22.53 19.97 9.64
N GLN A 123 -23.43 20.11 10.62
CA GLN A 123 -24.88 19.93 10.43
C GLN A 123 -25.69 21.03 11.13
#